data_AF-A0A3C1D6G7-F1
#
_entry.id   AF-A0A3C1D6G7-F1
#
_cell.length_a   1.000
_cell.length_b   1.000
_cell.length_c   1.000
_cell.angle_alpha   90.00
_cell.angle_beta   90.00
_cell.angle_gamma   90.00
#
_symmetry.space_group_name_H-M   'P 1'
#
loop_
_entity.id
_entity.type
_entity.pdbx_description
1 polymer ?
#
loop_
_entity_poly.entity_id
_entity_poly.type
_entity_poly.pdbx_seq_one_letter_code
_entity_poly.pdbx_strand_id
1 'polypeptide(L)'
;TRRSKHDAIRSAADATTRGHLGALTTRGRLVRFTPVDLPSVPGNSVQLAAGTRADQYLGLSGGEHVVAIVPLDGTIPLALGTAQGVVKRVLPSEIAARDEIEIISLKPHDAVVGGALAPDDAELLFVTDDAQLLRFDASAVRAQGRAAGGMAGIRLGPGAAVIGFAVIPAMEAAEAVVVTAAGSAGALAGADVSSGKVSPLSEFPPKGRATGGVRAHRLLKGEDRLVLAWAGSDPRAVAQDGAARTLPPAGAKRDASGVSLEAGVAAIGTVVR
;
A
#
# COMPACT_ATOMS: atom_id res chain seq x y z
N THR A 1 -9.89 20.57 6.31
CA THR A 1 -10.48 20.60 4.95
C THR A 1 -11.75 19.77 4.93
N ARG A 2 -12.80 20.24 4.23
CA ARG A 2 -14.07 19.51 4.10
C ARG A 2 -13.82 18.22 3.29
N ARG A 3 -14.25 17.06 3.81
CA ARG A 3 -14.17 15.77 3.11
C ARG A 3 -15.09 15.76 1.88
N SER A 4 -14.70 15.05 0.83
CA SER A 4 -15.53 14.79 -0.34
C SER A 4 -15.60 13.29 -0.63
N LYS A 5 -16.54 12.89 -1.49
CA LYS A 5 -16.66 11.48 -1.89
C LYS A 5 -15.41 11.07 -2.67
N HIS A 6 -14.88 9.86 -2.42
CA HIS A 6 -13.66 9.33 -3.04
C HIS A 6 -12.36 10.09 -2.73
N ASP A 7 -12.31 10.85 -1.63
CA ASP A 7 -11.16 11.67 -1.25
C ASP A 7 -10.01 10.91 -0.55
N ALA A 8 -9.89 9.61 -0.82
CA ALA A 8 -8.81 8.75 -0.33
C ALA A 8 -7.91 8.36 -1.51
N ILE A 9 -6.77 9.04 -1.63
CA ILE A 9 -5.81 8.80 -2.71
C ILE A 9 -4.93 7.60 -2.38
N ARG A 10 -4.98 6.58 -3.25
CA ARG A 10 -4.15 5.38 -3.08
C ARG A 10 -2.68 5.61 -3.45
N SER A 11 -2.45 6.37 -4.52
CA SER A 11 -1.11 6.63 -5.05
C SER A 11 -1.12 7.94 -5.82
N ALA A 12 -0.04 8.71 -5.68
CA ALA A 12 0.21 9.95 -6.38
C ALA A 12 1.68 9.99 -6.81
N ALA A 13 1.96 10.66 -7.92
CA ALA A 13 3.29 10.84 -8.45
C ALA A 13 3.41 12.22 -9.07
N ASP A 14 4.47 12.94 -8.71
CA ASP A 14 4.82 14.19 -9.38
C ASP A 14 5.49 13.86 -10.72
N ALA A 15 5.03 14.51 -11.78
CA ALA A 15 5.55 14.32 -13.12
C ALA A 15 5.44 15.60 -13.95
N THR A 16 6.18 15.64 -15.06
CA THR A 16 6.00 16.69 -16.08
C THR A 16 5.02 16.20 -17.15
N THR A 17 4.43 17.11 -17.91
CA THR A 17 3.51 16.77 -19.01
C THR A 17 4.12 15.77 -20.00
N ARG A 18 5.44 15.85 -20.26
CA ARG A 18 6.16 14.94 -21.16
C ARG A 18 6.93 13.84 -20.43
N GLY A 19 6.75 13.73 -19.10
CA GLY A 19 7.40 12.72 -18.29
C GLY A 19 6.74 11.36 -18.45
N HIS A 20 7.42 10.34 -17.93
CA HIS A 20 6.95 8.97 -17.97
C HIS A 20 6.57 8.47 -16.59
N LEU A 21 5.37 7.90 -16.51
CA LEU A 21 4.87 7.22 -15.33
C LEU A 21 4.83 5.71 -15.57
N GLY A 22 4.97 4.95 -14.50
CA GLY A 22 4.79 3.51 -14.47
C GLY A 22 3.69 3.13 -13.50
N ALA A 23 2.72 2.35 -13.96
CA ALA A 23 1.71 1.72 -13.12
C ALA A 23 2.20 0.35 -12.67
N LEU A 24 2.55 0.22 -11.39
CA LEU A 24 2.89 -1.05 -10.78
C LEU A 24 1.62 -1.86 -10.57
N THR A 25 1.64 -3.12 -10.97
CA THR A 25 0.48 -4.01 -10.96
C THR A 25 0.63 -5.15 -9.95
N THR A 26 -0.50 -5.76 -9.57
CA THR A 26 -0.52 -6.97 -8.72
C THR A 26 0.25 -8.14 -9.31
N ARG A 27 0.44 -8.21 -10.64
CA ARG A 27 1.21 -9.27 -11.32
C ARG A 27 2.71 -8.99 -11.43
N GLY A 28 3.23 -7.94 -10.77
CA GLY A 28 4.68 -7.70 -10.71
C GLY A 28 5.28 -7.06 -11.96
N ARG A 29 4.44 -6.44 -12.81
CA ARG A 29 4.88 -5.64 -13.96
C ARG A 29 4.59 -4.15 -13.79
N LEU A 30 5.38 -3.34 -14.48
CA LEU A 30 5.10 -1.92 -14.72
C LEU A 30 4.51 -1.75 -16.12
N VAL A 31 3.40 -1.02 -16.20
CA VAL A 31 2.82 -0.53 -17.45
C VAL A 31 3.12 0.95 -17.58
N ARG A 32 3.85 1.35 -18.62
CA ARG A 32 4.27 2.73 -18.88
C ARG A 32 3.14 3.51 -19.52
N PHE A 33 2.97 4.75 -19.10
CA PHE A 33 2.02 5.69 -19.70
C PHE A 33 2.52 7.13 -19.54
N THR A 34 1.87 8.07 -20.24
CA THR A 34 2.17 9.50 -20.13
C THR A 34 1.02 10.26 -19.48
N PRO A 35 1.28 11.39 -18.80
CA PRO A 35 0.23 12.24 -18.28
C PRO A 35 -0.63 12.92 -19.35
N VAL A 36 -0.12 13.09 -20.58
CA VAL A 36 -0.82 13.78 -21.68
C VAL A 36 -2.17 13.12 -22.01
N ASP A 37 -2.20 11.80 -21.90
CA ASP A 37 -3.34 10.98 -22.31
C ASP A 37 -4.39 10.84 -21.18
N LEU A 38 -4.15 11.45 -20.01
CA LEU A 38 -5.06 11.39 -18.87
C LEU A 38 -6.11 12.52 -18.90
N PRO A 39 -7.34 12.26 -18.43
CA PRO A 39 -8.32 13.32 -18.19
C PRO A 39 -7.79 14.36 -17.20
N SER A 40 -7.91 15.65 -17.56
CA SER A 40 -7.63 16.75 -16.63
C SER A 40 -8.81 16.95 -15.69
N VAL A 41 -8.55 16.92 -14.38
CA VAL A 41 -9.56 17.12 -13.33
C VAL A 41 -9.17 18.29 -12.42
N PRO A 42 -10.13 19.04 -11.85
CA PRO A 42 -9.82 20.11 -10.90
C PRO A 42 -9.06 19.57 -9.68
N GLY A 43 -7.90 20.15 -9.36
CA GLY A 43 -7.05 19.68 -8.26
C GLY A 43 -7.70 19.75 -6.87
N ASN A 44 -8.77 20.53 -6.71
CA ASN A 44 -9.52 20.66 -5.46
C ASN A 44 -10.70 19.68 -5.31
N SER A 45 -11.01 18.86 -6.33
CA SER A 45 -12.12 17.92 -6.29
C SER A 45 -11.85 16.69 -7.16
N VAL A 46 -11.56 15.57 -6.51
CA VAL A 46 -11.43 14.27 -7.17
C VAL A 46 -12.84 13.71 -7.38
N GLN A 47 -13.40 13.96 -8.56
CA GLN A 47 -14.66 13.33 -8.97
C GLN A 47 -14.34 12.11 -9.81
N LEU A 48 -14.72 10.91 -9.36
CA LEU A 48 -14.49 9.69 -10.15
C LEU A 48 -15.09 9.76 -11.56
N ALA A 49 -16.23 10.44 -11.72
CA ALA A 49 -16.87 10.64 -13.01
C ALA A 49 -16.03 11.47 -14.00
N ALA A 50 -15.06 12.26 -13.51
CA ALA A 50 -14.14 13.02 -14.33
C ALA A 50 -12.87 12.23 -14.70
N GLY A 51 -12.66 11.06 -14.11
CA GLY A 51 -11.56 10.16 -14.43
C GLY A 51 -12.01 8.96 -15.25
N THR A 52 -11.08 8.06 -15.50
CA THR A 52 -11.34 6.73 -16.06
C THR A 52 -10.80 5.66 -15.11
N ARG A 53 -11.33 4.44 -15.19
CA ARG A 53 -10.80 3.36 -14.36
C ARG A 53 -9.40 2.98 -14.84
N ALA A 54 -8.45 2.89 -13.91
CA ALA A 54 -7.05 2.63 -14.24
C ALA A 54 -6.84 1.28 -14.96
N ASP A 55 -7.62 0.25 -14.60
CA ASP A 55 -7.58 -1.06 -15.27
C ASP A 55 -8.03 -0.98 -16.73
N GLN A 56 -9.11 -0.25 -17.01
CA GLN A 56 -9.60 -0.03 -18.38
C GLN A 56 -8.63 0.81 -19.19
N TYR A 57 -8.12 1.90 -18.62
CA TYR A 57 -7.19 2.80 -19.29
C TYR A 57 -5.88 2.12 -19.68
N LEU A 58 -5.35 1.25 -18.81
CA LEU A 58 -4.09 0.52 -19.03
C LEU A 58 -4.30 -0.84 -19.70
N GLY A 59 -5.53 -1.20 -20.08
CA GLY A 59 -5.83 -2.50 -20.70
C GLY A 59 -5.52 -3.71 -19.82
N LEU A 60 -5.64 -3.58 -18.49
CA LEU A 60 -5.40 -4.67 -17.55
C LEU A 60 -6.55 -5.69 -17.61
N SER A 61 -6.19 -6.98 -17.51
CA SER A 61 -7.14 -8.10 -17.61
C SER A 61 -6.86 -9.19 -16.57
N GLY A 62 -7.77 -10.16 -16.44
CA GLY A 62 -7.55 -11.31 -15.56
C GLY A 62 -7.49 -10.98 -14.06
N GLY A 63 -8.18 -9.92 -13.61
CA GLY A 63 -8.16 -9.48 -12.21
C GLY A 63 -6.87 -8.77 -11.81
N GLU A 64 -6.04 -8.37 -12.77
CA GLU A 64 -4.88 -7.53 -12.52
C GLU A 64 -5.29 -6.08 -12.21
N HIS A 65 -4.69 -5.51 -11.18
CA HIS A 65 -4.99 -4.15 -10.73
C HIS A 65 -3.72 -3.35 -10.46
N VAL A 66 -3.83 -2.03 -10.60
CA VAL A 66 -2.76 -1.10 -10.22
C VAL A 66 -2.66 -1.03 -8.70
N VAL A 67 -1.44 -1.14 -8.18
CA VAL A 67 -1.11 -1.00 -6.76
C VAL A 67 -0.39 0.30 -6.45
N ALA A 68 0.36 0.85 -7.41
CA ALA A 68 1.06 2.13 -7.28
C ALA A 68 1.33 2.78 -8.64
N ILE A 69 1.46 4.11 -8.66
CA ILE A 69 1.94 4.90 -9.79
C ILE A 69 3.26 5.54 -9.36
N VAL A 70 4.29 5.45 -10.18
CA VAL A 70 5.60 6.02 -9.89
C VAL A 70 6.19 6.76 -11.09
N PRO A 71 6.93 7.85 -10.88
CA PRO A 71 7.69 8.48 -11.95
C PRO A 71 8.89 7.60 -12.32
N LEU A 72 9.17 7.51 -13.64
CA LEU A 72 10.25 6.69 -14.18
C LEU A 72 11.51 7.50 -14.51
N ASP A 73 11.42 8.83 -14.54
CA ASP A 73 12.51 9.72 -14.96
C ASP A 73 13.48 10.08 -13.81
N GLY A 74 13.29 9.50 -12.62
CA GLY A 74 14.08 9.76 -11.41
C GLY A 74 15.23 8.77 -11.18
N THR A 75 15.90 8.91 -10.04
CA THR A 75 17.00 8.02 -9.61
C THR A 75 16.65 7.17 -8.39
N ILE A 76 15.57 7.51 -7.69
CA ILE A 76 15.18 6.83 -6.45
C ILE A 76 14.66 5.41 -6.80
N PRO A 77 15.15 4.36 -6.13
CA PRO A 77 14.66 3.00 -6.36
C PRO A 77 13.17 2.85 -6.05
N LEU A 78 12.46 2.12 -6.89
CA LEU A 78 11.12 1.61 -6.58
C LEU A 78 11.25 0.44 -5.59
N ALA A 79 10.68 0.55 -4.40
CA ALA A 79 10.45 -0.59 -3.53
C ALA A 79 9.07 -1.19 -3.77
N LEU A 80 8.99 -2.52 -3.74
CA LEU A 80 7.73 -3.27 -3.79
C LEU A 80 7.75 -4.41 -2.77
N GLY A 81 6.57 -4.72 -2.25
CA GLY A 81 6.32 -5.83 -1.33
C GLY A 81 5.25 -6.77 -1.87
N THR A 82 5.39 -8.06 -1.59
CA THR A 82 4.46 -9.10 -2.07
C THR A 82 3.66 -9.76 -0.95
N ALA A 83 2.55 -10.39 -1.30
CA ALA A 83 1.66 -11.11 -0.40
C ALA A 83 2.38 -12.25 0.34
N GLN A 84 3.37 -12.90 -0.29
CA GLN A 84 4.20 -13.93 0.33
C GLN A 84 5.41 -13.38 1.11
N GLY A 85 5.43 -12.08 1.41
CA GLY A 85 6.44 -11.48 2.28
C GLY A 85 7.78 -11.21 1.59
N VAL A 86 7.82 -11.18 0.26
CA VAL A 86 9.01 -10.80 -0.52
C VAL A 86 9.09 -9.28 -0.63
N VAL A 87 10.31 -8.75 -0.58
CA VAL A 87 10.63 -7.34 -0.83
C VAL A 87 11.63 -7.22 -1.97
N LYS A 88 11.48 -6.20 -2.81
CA LYS A 88 12.46 -5.88 -3.85
C LYS A 88 12.61 -4.37 -4.00
N ARG A 89 13.84 -3.91 -4.25
CA ARG A 89 14.12 -2.55 -4.74
C ARG A 89 14.68 -2.62 -6.15
N VAL A 90 14.17 -1.80 -7.06
CA VAL A 90 14.58 -1.75 -8.47
C VAL A 90 14.92 -0.31 -8.83
N LEU A 91 16.10 -0.09 -9.40
CA LEU A 91 16.50 1.23 -9.88
C LEU A 91 15.70 1.60 -11.14
N PRO A 92 15.33 2.88 -11.32
CA PRO A 92 14.68 3.33 -12.54
C PRO A 92 15.48 3.01 -13.81
N SER A 93 16.81 3.03 -13.74
CA SER A 93 17.70 2.67 -14.85
C SER A 93 17.57 1.22 -15.33
N GLU A 94 17.04 0.32 -14.49
CA GLU A 94 16.78 -1.08 -14.85
C GLU A 94 15.43 -1.25 -15.59
N ILE A 95 14.61 -0.21 -15.62
CA ILE A 95 13.28 -0.19 -16.24
C ILE A 95 13.45 0.28 -17.68
N ALA A 96 13.62 -0.68 -18.59
CA ALA A 96 13.74 -0.38 -20.02
C ALA A 96 12.55 0.45 -20.53
N ALA A 97 12.79 1.28 -21.55
CA ALA A 97 11.75 2.04 -22.24
C ALA A 97 10.89 1.13 -23.12
N ARG A 98 10.11 0.25 -22.47
CA ARG A 98 9.08 -0.61 -23.05
C ARG A 98 7.74 -0.22 -22.45
N ASP A 99 6.67 -0.44 -23.20
CA ASP A 99 5.31 -0.14 -22.76
C ASP A 99 4.91 -0.99 -21.55
N GLU A 100 5.39 -2.23 -21.49
CA GLU A 100 5.17 -3.13 -20.37
C GLU A 100 6.43 -3.90 -20.02
N ILE A 101 6.68 -4.08 -18.72
CA ILE A 101 7.89 -4.73 -18.25
C ILE A 101 7.71 -5.43 -16.90
N GLU A 102 8.02 -6.74 -16.84
CA GLU A 102 8.11 -7.47 -15.57
C GLU A 102 9.29 -6.93 -14.75
N ILE A 103 9.03 -6.55 -13.50
CA ILE A 103 10.04 -6.01 -12.58
C ILE A 103 10.29 -6.89 -11.35
N ILE A 104 9.55 -7.98 -11.20
CA ILE A 104 9.80 -9.03 -10.21
C ILE A 104 9.28 -10.35 -10.75
N SER A 105 10.09 -11.39 -10.63
CA SER A 105 9.66 -12.75 -10.93
C SER A 105 8.93 -13.33 -9.72
N LEU A 106 7.59 -13.29 -9.78
CA LEU A 106 6.71 -13.76 -8.71
C LEU A 106 6.70 -15.30 -8.63
N LYS A 107 6.59 -15.80 -7.40
CA LYS A 107 6.30 -17.21 -7.17
C LYS A 107 4.83 -17.51 -7.53
N PRO A 108 4.47 -18.78 -7.77
CA PRO A 108 3.08 -19.18 -7.93
C PRO A 108 2.22 -18.67 -6.76
N HIS A 109 1.05 -18.12 -7.08
CA HIS A 109 0.09 -17.52 -6.13
C HIS A 109 0.63 -16.33 -5.31
N ASP A 110 1.77 -15.74 -5.68
CA ASP A 110 2.22 -14.48 -5.11
C ASP A 110 1.65 -13.30 -5.92
N ALA A 111 1.55 -12.15 -5.27
CA ALA A 111 1.09 -10.91 -5.88
C ALA A 111 1.75 -9.73 -5.20
N VAL A 112 2.02 -8.66 -5.96
CA VAL A 112 2.47 -7.40 -5.37
C VAL A 112 1.30 -6.75 -4.63
N VAL A 113 1.52 -6.35 -3.37
CA VAL A 113 0.50 -5.74 -2.52
C VAL A 113 0.67 -4.22 -2.37
N GLY A 114 1.88 -3.72 -2.64
CA GLY A 114 2.17 -2.29 -2.63
C GLY A 114 3.54 -1.97 -3.18
N GLY A 115 3.78 -0.69 -3.45
CA GLY A 115 5.07 -0.17 -3.83
C GLY A 115 5.10 1.35 -3.83
N ALA A 116 6.29 1.92 -3.68
CA ALA A 116 6.54 3.35 -3.77
C ALA A 116 8.04 3.58 -3.96
N LEU A 117 8.42 4.80 -4.33
CA LEU A 117 9.82 5.19 -4.36
C LEU A 117 10.39 5.17 -2.94
N ALA A 118 11.56 4.54 -2.78
CA ALA A 118 12.21 4.29 -1.50
C ALA A 118 13.69 4.72 -1.56
N PRO A 119 14.02 5.94 -1.11
CA PRO A 119 15.40 6.31 -0.81
C PRO A 119 15.94 5.44 0.33
N ASP A 120 17.26 5.44 0.54
CA ASP A 120 17.91 4.52 1.49
C ASP A 120 17.55 4.79 2.97
N ASP A 121 17.17 6.02 3.28
CA ASP A 121 16.76 6.49 4.61
C ASP A 121 15.27 6.30 4.91
N ALA A 122 14.48 5.87 3.92
CA ALA A 122 13.08 5.51 4.14
C ALA A 122 12.95 4.19 4.90
N GLU A 123 11.80 3.98 5.54
CA GLU A 123 11.45 2.71 6.17
C GLU A 123 10.51 1.90 5.28
N LEU A 124 10.74 0.59 5.19
CA LEU A 124 9.83 -0.36 4.55
C LEU A 124 9.00 -1.04 5.62
N LEU A 125 7.69 -1.10 5.41
CA LEU A 125 6.74 -1.61 6.38
C LEU A 125 5.84 -2.67 5.75
N PHE A 126 5.70 -3.79 6.45
CA PHE A 126 4.82 -4.92 6.10
C PHE A 126 3.76 -5.08 7.19
N VAL A 127 2.52 -5.30 6.80
CA VAL A 127 1.42 -5.69 7.70
C VAL A 127 0.79 -6.98 7.17
N THR A 128 0.62 -7.96 8.05
CA THR A 128 0.06 -9.27 7.73
C THR A 128 -1.37 -9.42 8.23
N ASP A 129 -2.10 -10.34 7.62
CA ASP A 129 -3.46 -10.70 8.04
C ASP A 129 -3.51 -11.36 9.42
N ASP A 130 -2.46 -12.07 9.85
CA ASP A 130 -2.31 -12.60 11.23
C ASP A 130 -1.85 -11.53 12.26
N ALA A 131 -2.11 -10.27 11.93
CA ALA A 131 -1.92 -9.11 12.79
C ALA A 131 -0.48 -8.88 13.26
N GLN A 132 0.50 -9.17 12.40
CA GLN A 132 1.90 -8.76 12.61
C GLN A 132 2.25 -7.54 11.77
N LEU A 133 3.19 -6.74 12.28
CA LEU A 133 3.81 -5.66 11.54
C LEU A 133 5.32 -5.72 11.69
N LEU A 134 6.02 -5.61 10.57
CA LEU A 134 7.47 -5.47 10.52
C LEU A 134 7.83 -4.16 9.84
N ARG A 135 8.75 -3.39 10.44
CA ARG A 135 9.42 -2.26 9.76
C ARG A 135 10.93 -2.30 9.92
N PHE A 136 11.63 -1.87 8.88
CA PHE A 136 13.09 -1.80 8.81
C PHE A 136 13.54 -0.82 7.73
N ASP A 137 14.78 -0.35 7.80
CA ASP A 137 15.34 0.61 6.85
C ASP A 137 15.43 0.05 5.42
N ALA A 138 15.08 0.86 4.43
CA ALA A 138 15.13 0.48 3.01
C ALA A 138 16.54 0.09 2.56
N SER A 139 17.58 0.66 3.18
CA SER A 139 18.99 0.29 2.97
C SER A 139 19.30 -1.18 3.28
N ALA A 140 18.51 -1.87 4.11
CA ALA A 140 18.61 -3.31 4.36
C ALA A 140 18.20 -4.17 3.14
N VAL A 141 17.67 -3.52 2.09
CA VAL A 141 17.34 -4.12 0.79
C VAL A 141 18.15 -3.41 -0.28
N ARG A 142 19.20 -4.06 -0.79
CA ARG A 142 19.94 -3.53 -1.94
C ARG A 142 19.05 -3.47 -3.18
N ALA A 143 19.28 -2.49 -4.05
CA ALA A 143 18.68 -2.50 -5.37
C ALA A 143 19.13 -3.74 -6.17
N GLN A 144 18.19 -4.33 -6.90
CA GLN A 144 18.40 -5.53 -7.70
C GLN A 144 17.97 -5.29 -9.13
N GLY A 145 18.62 -5.99 -10.06
CA GLY A 145 18.23 -5.98 -11.46
C GLY A 145 16.82 -6.54 -11.68
N ARG A 146 16.28 -6.20 -12.84
CA ARG A 146 14.89 -6.51 -13.22
C ARG A 146 14.49 -7.99 -13.05
N ALA A 147 15.34 -8.93 -13.48
CA ALA A 147 15.04 -10.36 -13.47
C ALA A 147 15.10 -11.03 -12.07
N ALA A 148 15.49 -10.29 -11.02
CA ALA A 148 15.56 -10.86 -9.68
C ALA A 148 14.16 -11.08 -9.06
N GLY A 149 14.01 -12.17 -8.31
CA GLY A 149 12.78 -12.48 -7.55
C GLY A 149 12.63 -11.73 -6.22
N GLY A 150 13.52 -10.81 -5.88
CA GLY A 150 13.50 -10.12 -4.58
C GLY A 150 14.25 -10.86 -3.47
N MET A 151 14.00 -10.46 -2.23
CA MET A 151 14.54 -11.04 -0.99
C MET A 151 13.43 -11.21 0.04
N ALA A 152 13.66 -12.01 1.09
CA ALA A 152 12.70 -12.11 2.19
C ALA A 152 12.54 -10.75 2.90
N GLY A 153 11.34 -10.18 2.90
CA GLY A 153 11.00 -8.94 3.60
C GLY A 153 10.54 -9.21 5.02
N ILE A 154 9.48 -9.99 5.17
CA ILE A 154 8.90 -10.44 6.44
C ILE A 154 8.78 -11.97 6.46
N ARG A 155 8.99 -12.59 7.63
CA ARG A 155 8.73 -14.02 7.82
C ARG A 155 7.28 -14.22 8.26
N LEU A 156 6.49 -14.83 7.38
CA LEU A 156 5.07 -15.09 7.62
C LEU A 156 4.85 -16.27 8.58
N GLY A 157 3.78 -16.19 9.36
CA GLY A 157 3.22 -17.33 10.07
C GLY A 157 2.56 -18.34 9.10
N PRO A 158 2.26 -19.56 9.55
CA PRO A 158 1.59 -20.56 8.71
C PRO A 158 0.25 -20.03 8.18
N GLY A 159 0.10 -19.99 6.85
CA GLY A 159 -1.13 -19.54 6.18
C GLY A 159 -1.36 -18.02 6.19
N ALA A 160 -0.48 -17.25 6.83
CA ALA A 160 -0.56 -15.79 6.84
C ALA A 160 -0.08 -15.21 5.50
N ALA A 161 -0.57 -14.02 5.17
CA ALA A 161 -0.17 -13.24 4.00
C ALA A 161 0.00 -11.77 4.36
N VAL A 162 0.85 -11.07 3.62
CA VAL A 162 0.95 -9.61 3.68
C VAL A 162 -0.30 -9.01 3.03
N ILE A 163 -0.96 -8.09 3.74
CA ILE A 163 -2.11 -7.34 3.24
C ILE A 163 -1.83 -5.84 3.11
N GLY A 164 -0.70 -5.37 3.64
CA GLY A 164 -0.25 -3.98 3.53
C GLY A 164 1.26 -3.90 3.35
N PHE A 165 1.70 -3.08 2.39
CA PHE A 165 3.09 -2.69 2.23
C PHE A 165 3.17 -1.17 2.05
N ALA A 166 4.05 -0.52 2.79
CA ALA A 166 4.25 0.92 2.71
C ALA A 166 5.74 1.27 2.73
N VAL A 167 6.06 2.38 2.10
CA VAL A 167 7.35 3.07 2.23
C VAL A 167 7.08 4.34 3.01
N ILE A 168 7.74 4.54 4.13
CA ILE A 168 7.60 5.74 4.96
C ILE A 168 8.87 6.58 4.78
N PRO A 169 8.79 7.73 4.09
CA PRO A 169 9.92 8.66 4.01
C PRO A 169 10.38 9.09 5.40
N ALA A 170 11.68 9.25 5.61
CA ALA A 170 12.25 9.63 6.91
C ALA A 170 11.59 10.88 7.51
N MET A 171 11.32 11.87 6.65
CA MET A 171 10.70 13.13 7.06
C MET A 171 9.23 13.02 7.48
N GLU A 172 8.52 11.97 7.03
CA GLU A 172 7.11 11.73 7.39
C GLU A 172 6.97 10.75 8.58
N ALA A 173 8.05 10.08 9.00
CA ALA A 173 8.00 9.00 9.98
C ALA A 173 7.44 9.41 11.35
N ALA A 174 7.65 10.66 11.77
CA ALA A 174 7.13 11.18 13.03
C ALA A 174 5.60 11.36 13.05
N GLU A 175 5.02 11.65 11.89
CA GLU A 175 3.58 11.88 11.70
C GLU A 175 2.86 10.64 11.18
N ALA A 176 3.61 9.64 10.72
CA ALA A 176 3.07 8.41 10.18
C ALA A 176 2.27 7.62 11.24
N VAL A 177 1.16 7.06 10.79
CA VAL A 177 0.30 6.17 11.56
C VAL A 177 0.11 4.87 10.81
N VAL A 178 -0.31 3.85 11.56
CA VAL A 178 -0.73 2.54 11.07
C VAL A 178 -2.20 2.39 11.38
N VAL A 179 -3.00 2.19 10.33
CA VAL A 179 -4.42 1.86 10.45
C VAL A 179 -4.59 0.37 10.22
N THR A 180 -5.28 -0.30 11.14
CA THR A 180 -5.63 -1.72 11.02
C THR A 180 -7.11 -1.91 11.30
N ALA A 181 -7.73 -2.82 10.56
CA ALA A 181 -9.10 -3.24 10.77
C ALA A 181 -9.16 -4.78 10.78
N ALA A 182 -9.75 -5.33 11.84
CA ALA A 182 -9.93 -6.75 12.04
C ALA A 182 -11.33 -7.19 11.59
N GLY A 183 -11.43 -8.49 11.29
CA GLY A 183 -12.62 -9.09 10.76
C GLY A 183 -12.61 -10.62 10.82
N SER A 184 -13.56 -11.22 10.12
CA SER A 184 -13.68 -12.67 9.99
C SER A 184 -13.71 -13.08 8.51
N ALA A 185 -13.04 -14.17 8.15
CA ALA A 185 -12.95 -14.64 6.76
C ALA A 185 -14.30 -15.09 6.15
N GLY A 186 -15.33 -15.29 6.98
CA GLY A 186 -16.65 -15.81 6.57
C GLY A 186 -17.74 -14.75 6.39
N ALA A 187 -17.45 -13.47 6.60
CA ALA A 187 -18.41 -12.40 6.37
C ALA A 187 -18.43 -11.98 4.88
N LEU A 188 -19.47 -11.24 4.47
CA LEU A 188 -19.64 -10.79 3.09
C LEU A 188 -18.65 -9.66 2.78
N ALA A 189 -18.04 -9.66 1.60
CA ALA A 189 -17.12 -8.62 1.16
C ALA A 189 -17.65 -7.20 1.45
N GLY A 190 -16.97 -6.47 2.35
CA GLY A 190 -17.36 -5.12 2.77
C GLY A 190 -18.16 -5.03 4.08
N ALA A 191 -18.61 -6.16 4.63
CA ALA A 191 -19.25 -6.31 5.95
C ALA A 191 -18.32 -6.96 7.00
N ASP A 192 -17.05 -7.19 6.64
CA ASP A 192 -16.10 -7.98 7.42
C ASP A 192 -15.41 -7.20 8.54
N VAL A 193 -15.54 -5.88 8.57
CA VAL A 193 -14.80 -5.04 9.51
C VAL A 193 -15.57 -4.94 10.83
N SER A 194 -15.04 -5.55 11.88
CA SER A 194 -15.62 -5.50 13.23
C SER A 194 -14.98 -4.41 14.09
N SER A 195 -13.65 -4.39 14.14
CA SER A 195 -12.89 -3.45 14.95
C SER A 195 -11.72 -2.85 14.18
N GLY A 196 -11.30 -1.66 14.58
CA GLY A 196 -10.15 -1.01 13.99
C GLY A 196 -9.57 0.10 14.85
N LYS A 197 -8.37 0.51 14.49
CA LYS A 197 -7.60 1.48 15.24
C LYS A 197 -6.60 2.23 14.38
N VAL A 198 -6.21 3.39 14.89
CA VAL A 198 -5.11 4.19 14.37
C VAL A 198 -4.02 4.24 15.44
N SER A 199 -2.87 3.65 15.13
CA SER A 199 -1.70 3.60 16.03
C SER A 199 -0.59 4.48 15.46
N PRO A 200 0.07 5.34 16.25
CA PRO A 200 1.29 6.02 15.80
C PRO A 200 2.34 5.01 15.35
N LEU A 201 3.11 5.31 14.31
CA LEU A 201 4.19 4.42 13.83
C LEU A 201 5.22 4.13 14.92
N SER A 202 5.44 5.07 15.83
CA SER A 202 6.36 4.95 16.97
C SER A 202 6.00 3.83 17.96
N GLU A 203 4.75 3.35 17.98
CA GLU A 203 4.35 2.21 18.80
C GLU A 203 4.97 0.88 18.31
N PHE A 204 5.42 0.85 17.06
CA PHE A 204 6.01 -0.33 16.43
C PHE A 204 7.53 -0.16 16.43
N PRO A 205 8.30 -0.85 17.26
CA PRO A 205 9.76 -0.74 17.21
C PRO A 205 10.32 -1.36 15.92
N PRO A 206 11.36 -0.77 15.30
CA PRO A 206 11.99 -1.36 14.13
C PRO A 206 12.66 -2.69 14.52
N LYS A 207 12.72 -3.62 13.56
CA LYS A 207 13.34 -4.94 13.73
C LYS A 207 14.22 -5.25 12.52
N GLY A 208 14.95 -6.35 12.57
CA GLY A 208 15.66 -6.84 11.39
C GLY A 208 14.69 -7.31 10.29
N ARG A 209 15.09 -7.14 9.03
CA ARG A 209 14.43 -7.77 7.87
C ARG A 209 14.32 -9.28 8.07
N ALA A 210 13.31 -9.90 7.47
CA ALA A 210 13.03 -11.34 7.52
C ALA A 210 12.73 -11.89 8.92
N THR A 211 12.42 -11.01 9.88
CA THR A 211 11.82 -11.41 11.17
C THR A 211 10.30 -11.47 11.04
N GLY A 212 9.61 -11.96 12.09
CA GLY A 212 8.14 -12.05 12.10
C GLY A 212 7.43 -10.75 12.46
N GLY A 213 8.18 -9.66 12.72
CA GLY A 213 7.60 -8.41 13.21
C GLY A 213 7.13 -8.47 14.65
N VAL A 214 6.22 -7.56 15.00
CA VAL A 214 5.57 -7.45 16.31
C VAL A 214 4.05 -7.43 16.13
N ARG A 215 3.32 -7.87 17.16
CA ARG A 215 1.85 -7.80 17.15
C ARG A 215 1.39 -6.36 16.89
N ALA A 216 0.52 -6.22 15.90
CA ALA A 216 -0.02 -4.97 15.40
C ALA A 216 -1.49 -4.75 15.69
N HIS A 217 -2.21 -5.80 16.08
CA HIS A 217 -3.59 -5.75 16.51
C HIS A 217 -3.89 -6.96 17.38
N ARG A 218 -4.64 -6.79 18.48
CA ARG A 218 -5.15 -7.93 19.26
C ARG A 218 -6.56 -8.28 18.79
N LEU A 219 -6.73 -9.41 18.14
CA LEU A 219 -8.04 -9.87 17.67
C LEU A 219 -8.99 -10.17 18.85
N LEU A 220 -10.24 -9.77 18.71
CA LEU A 220 -11.34 -10.04 19.63
C LEU A 220 -11.99 -11.40 19.33
N LYS A 221 -12.90 -11.83 20.21
CA LYS A 221 -13.69 -13.03 19.98
C LYS A 221 -14.55 -12.83 18.71
N GLY A 222 -14.41 -13.73 17.74
CA GLY A 222 -15.10 -13.67 16.46
C GLY A 222 -14.27 -13.06 15.33
N GLU A 223 -13.09 -12.50 15.64
CA GLU A 223 -12.12 -12.03 14.66
C GLU A 223 -11.03 -13.09 14.45
N ASP A 224 -10.67 -13.35 13.19
CA ASP A 224 -9.64 -14.33 12.83
C ASP A 224 -8.47 -13.71 12.06
N ARG A 225 -8.62 -12.48 11.55
CA ARG A 225 -7.58 -11.79 10.78
C ARG A 225 -7.78 -10.29 10.70
N LEU A 226 -6.74 -9.60 10.24
CA LEU A 226 -6.87 -8.27 9.65
C LEU A 226 -7.43 -8.37 8.22
N VAL A 227 -8.42 -7.54 7.94
CA VAL A 227 -9.05 -7.42 6.62
C VAL A 227 -8.63 -6.14 5.89
N LEU A 228 -8.05 -5.19 6.63
CA LEU A 228 -7.53 -3.95 6.08
C LEU A 228 -6.31 -3.48 6.87
N ALA A 229 -5.28 -3.04 6.16
CA ALA A 229 -4.09 -2.42 6.73
C ALA A 229 -3.59 -1.29 5.82
N TRP A 230 -3.16 -0.19 6.44
CA TRP A 230 -2.58 0.95 5.74
C TRP A 230 -1.57 1.66 6.66
N ALA A 231 -0.53 2.26 6.09
CA ALA A 231 0.41 3.09 6.83
C ALA A 231 0.85 4.30 6.02
N GLY A 232 1.02 5.45 6.69
CA GLY A 232 1.36 6.73 6.08
C GLY A 232 0.89 7.91 6.93
N SER A 233 0.95 9.12 6.37
CA SER A 233 0.50 10.38 6.96
C SER A 233 -0.94 10.74 6.51
N ASP A 234 -1.70 11.42 7.39
CA ASP A 234 -3.06 11.93 7.11
C ASP A 234 -4.05 10.93 6.47
N PRO A 235 -4.38 9.81 7.14
CA PRO A 235 -5.24 8.80 6.57
C PRO A 235 -6.66 9.31 6.27
N ARG A 236 -7.19 8.88 5.12
CA ARG A 236 -8.57 9.09 4.67
C ARG A 236 -9.22 7.75 4.41
N ALA A 237 -10.26 7.44 5.18
CA ALA A 237 -11.07 6.24 4.99
C ALA A 237 -12.31 6.53 4.16
N VAL A 238 -12.66 5.61 3.25
CA VAL A 238 -13.86 5.66 2.42
C VAL A 238 -14.54 4.31 2.37
N ALA A 239 -15.85 4.32 2.13
CA ALA A 239 -16.63 3.14 1.84
C ALA A 239 -16.52 2.69 0.39
N GLN A 240 -17.10 1.53 0.05
CA GLN A 240 -17.07 0.98 -1.30
C GLN A 240 -17.74 1.90 -2.32
N ASP A 241 -18.78 2.61 -1.89
CA ASP A 241 -19.44 3.62 -2.70
C ASP A 241 -18.62 4.93 -2.77
N GLY A 242 -17.56 5.08 -1.98
CA GLY A 242 -16.72 6.28 -1.88
C GLY A 242 -17.09 7.26 -0.78
N ALA A 243 -18.18 7.03 -0.05
CA ALA A 243 -18.58 7.92 1.04
C ALA A 243 -17.47 8.00 2.10
N ALA A 244 -17.21 9.19 2.61
CA ALA A 244 -16.23 9.38 3.67
C ALA A 244 -16.62 8.55 4.91
N ARG A 245 -15.62 7.92 5.51
CA ARG A 245 -15.74 7.24 6.79
C ARG A 245 -14.81 7.89 7.80
N THR A 246 -15.24 7.84 9.06
CA THR A 246 -14.47 8.38 10.19
C THR A 246 -13.59 7.26 10.72
N LEU A 247 -12.29 7.55 10.82
CA LEU A 247 -11.37 6.67 11.52
C LEU A 247 -11.39 6.99 13.02
N PRO A 248 -11.12 6.00 13.89
CA PRO A 248 -10.88 6.24 15.29
C PRO A 248 -9.76 7.25 15.49
N PRO A 249 -9.74 8.00 16.61
CA PRO A 249 -8.64 8.88 16.92
C PRO A 249 -7.32 8.09 16.97
N ALA A 250 -6.24 8.75 16.55
CA ALA A 250 -4.89 8.21 16.69
C ALA A 250 -4.50 8.05 18.17
N GLY A 251 -3.51 7.20 18.43
CA GLY A 251 -2.93 7.00 19.77
C GLY A 251 -3.18 5.61 20.36
N ALA A 252 -3.83 4.70 19.62
CA ALA A 252 -4.02 3.34 20.09
C ALA A 252 -2.68 2.60 20.21
N LYS A 253 -2.49 1.83 21.28
CA LYS A 253 -1.34 0.93 21.43
C LYS A 253 -1.27 -0.11 20.32
N ARG A 254 -0.06 -0.54 19.94
CA ARG A 254 0.11 -1.53 18.87
C ARG A 254 -0.62 -2.85 19.14
N ASP A 255 -0.73 -3.28 20.40
CA ASP A 255 -1.36 -4.53 20.81
C ASP A 255 -2.79 -4.35 21.35
N ALA A 256 -3.39 -3.17 21.16
CA ALA A 256 -4.80 -2.95 21.41
C ALA A 256 -5.69 -3.60 20.32
N SER A 257 -6.95 -3.83 20.67
CA SER A 257 -7.98 -4.34 19.73
C SER A 257 -8.71 -3.24 18.96
N GLY A 258 -8.43 -1.97 19.27
CA GLY A 258 -9.19 -0.87 18.69
C GLY A 258 -10.62 -0.77 19.20
N VAL A 259 -11.45 -0.09 18.41
CA VAL A 259 -12.86 0.18 18.67
C VAL A 259 -13.70 -0.35 17.53
N SER A 260 -15.00 -0.52 17.76
CA SER A 260 -15.91 -0.87 16.66
C SER A 260 -15.88 0.23 15.59
N LEU A 261 -15.73 -0.17 14.33
CA LEU A 261 -15.77 0.75 13.20
C LEU A 261 -17.18 0.86 12.65
N GLU A 262 -17.52 2.01 12.10
CA GLU A 262 -18.71 2.13 11.26
C GLU A 262 -18.61 1.14 10.09
N ALA A 263 -19.69 0.39 9.85
CA ALA A 263 -19.72 -0.60 8.80
C ALA A 263 -19.31 0.02 7.44
N GLY A 264 -18.48 -0.73 6.71
CA GLY A 264 -18.10 -0.41 5.34
C GLY A 264 -16.95 0.57 5.19
N VAL A 265 -15.88 0.50 5.99
CA VAL A 265 -14.57 1.03 5.54
C VAL A 265 -14.01 0.05 4.51
N ALA A 266 -13.91 0.47 3.26
CA ALA A 266 -13.45 -0.37 2.14
C ALA A 266 -12.02 -0.05 1.70
N ALA A 267 -11.59 1.20 1.86
CA ALA A 267 -10.25 1.63 1.48
C ALA A 267 -9.73 2.77 2.36
N ILE A 268 -8.41 2.85 2.46
CA ILE A 268 -7.69 3.95 3.08
C ILE A 268 -6.66 4.48 2.11
N GLY A 269 -6.53 5.80 2.05
CA GLY A 269 -5.53 6.51 1.26
C GLY A 269 -5.09 7.79 1.97
N THR A 270 -4.35 8.62 1.25
CA THR A 270 -3.91 9.94 1.70
C THR A 270 -4.89 11.02 1.26
N VAL A 271 -4.69 12.24 1.76
CA VAL A 271 -5.33 13.45 1.24
C VAL A 271 -4.92 13.74 -0.21
N VAL A 272 -5.80 14.42 -0.93
CA VAL A 272 -5.45 15.13 -2.16
C VAL A 272 -4.50 16.27 -1.77
N ARG A 273 -3.25 16.22 -2.27
CA ARG A 273 -2.24 17.27 -2.07
C ARG A 273 -2.40 18.37 -3.11
#